data_AF-A0A401Z7T6-F1
#
_entry.id   AF-A0A401Z7T6-F1
#
_cell.length_a   1.000
_cell.length_b   1.000
_cell.length_c   1.000
_cell.angle_alpha   90.00
_cell.angle_beta   90.00
_cell.angle_gamma   90.00
#
_symmetry.space_group_name_H-M   'P 1'
#
loop_
_entity.id
_entity.type
_entity.pdbx_description
1 polymer ?
#
loop_
_entity_poly.entity_id
_entity_poly.type
_entity_poly.pdbx_seq_one_letter_code
_entity_poly.pdbx_strand_id
1 'polypeptide(L)'
;MKTSNQSRNFTKQVQTDLLALSDADLAITIHQWMGGKNLDASVLNVAEDTCLALGYTRVSTDSATEVSWLAPSSIQLRALLTAMDINQFAHHVIPLAFQSLHTIYPEWYEGVTFNAHLANYLRRLRASRTTQNA
;
A
#
# COMPACT_ATOMS: atom_id res chain seq x y z
N MET A 1 6.24 -26.12 -13.49
CA MET A 1 6.32 -24.89 -12.66
C MET A 1 5.94 -23.69 -13.50
N LYS A 2 4.75 -23.09 -13.28
CA LYS A 2 4.19 -21.95 -14.06
C LYS A 2 3.67 -20.81 -13.17
N THR A 3 3.70 -21.00 -11.85
CA THR A 3 3.06 -20.14 -10.83
C THR A 3 3.86 -18.88 -10.49
N SER A 4 5.19 -18.92 -10.64
CA SER A 4 6.06 -17.77 -10.33
C SER A 4 5.87 -16.59 -11.29
N ASN A 5 5.72 -16.86 -12.59
CA ASN A 5 5.53 -15.82 -13.60
C ASN A 5 4.15 -15.17 -13.48
N GLN A 6 3.12 -15.96 -13.17
CA GLN A 6 1.75 -15.47 -13.01
C GLN A 6 1.60 -14.57 -11.78
N SER A 7 2.17 -14.97 -10.63
CA SER A 7 2.20 -14.15 -9.42
C SER A 7 2.92 -12.82 -9.67
N ARG A 8 4.10 -12.85 -10.31
CA ARG A 8 4.84 -11.65 -10.69
C ARG A 8 4.07 -10.73 -11.63
N ASN A 9 3.35 -11.28 -12.60
CA ASN A 9 2.52 -10.50 -13.52
C ASN A 9 1.37 -9.80 -12.78
N PHE A 10 0.70 -10.47 -11.85
CA PHE A 10 -0.33 -9.84 -11.04
C PHE A 10 0.24 -8.77 -10.10
N THR A 11 1.39 -9.00 -9.48
CA THR A 11 2.07 -7.96 -8.69
C THR A 11 2.38 -6.73 -9.55
N LYS A 12 2.88 -6.94 -10.77
CA LYS A 12 3.19 -5.83 -11.69
C LYS A 12 1.93 -5.08 -12.09
N GLN A 13 0.84 -5.82 -12.28
CA GLN A 13 -0.46 -5.23 -12.55
C GLN A 13 -0.96 -4.39 -11.38
N VAL A 14 -0.85 -4.88 -10.14
CA VAL A 14 -1.17 -4.11 -8.92
C VAL A 14 -0.32 -2.84 -8.85
N GLN A 15 0.99 -2.92 -9.07
CA GLN A 15 1.87 -1.74 -9.07
C GLN A 15 1.42 -0.72 -10.12
N THR A 16 1.08 -1.18 -11.32
CA THR A 16 0.61 -0.31 -12.41
C THR A 16 -0.73 0.34 -12.06
N ASP A 17 -1.69 -0.43 -11.54
CA ASP A 17 -3.01 0.07 -11.18
C ASP A 17 -2.95 1.02 -9.97
N LEU A 18 -2.04 0.78 -9.02
CA LEU A 18 -1.79 1.65 -7.88
C LEU A 18 -1.19 2.98 -8.33
N LEU A 19 -0.17 2.95 -9.20
CA LEU A 19 0.44 4.15 -9.76
C LEU A 19 -0.50 4.89 -10.73
N ALA A 20 -1.56 4.25 -11.21
CA ALA A 20 -2.59 4.91 -12.03
C ALA A 20 -3.59 5.74 -11.21
N LEU A 21 -3.56 5.66 -9.88
CA LEU A 21 -4.33 6.54 -9.00
C LEU A 21 -3.82 7.99 -9.09
N SER A 22 -4.62 8.96 -8.63
CA SER A 22 -4.15 10.34 -8.42
C SER A 22 -3.19 10.40 -7.23
N ASP A 23 -2.40 11.47 -7.12
CA ASP A 23 -1.46 11.64 -5.98
C ASP A 23 -2.16 11.62 -4.62
N ALA A 24 -3.32 12.27 -4.55
CA ALA A 24 -4.15 12.29 -3.35
C ALA A 24 -4.68 10.89 -3.02
N ASP A 25 -5.23 10.18 -4.01
CA ASP A 25 -5.79 8.85 -3.79
C ASP A 25 -4.70 7.83 -3.43
N LEU A 26 -3.55 7.89 -4.11
CA LEU A 26 -2.40 7.05 -3.80
C LEU A 26 -1.95 7.23 -2.34
N ALA A 27 -1.77 8.48 -1.90
CA ALA A 27 -1.38 8.78 -0.54
C ALA A 27 -2.42 8.31 0.48
N ILE A 28 -3.70 8.55 0.20
CA ILE A 28 -4.81 8.11 1.07
C ILE A 28 -4.84 6.58 1.15
N THR A 29 -4.73 5.87 0.02
CA THR A 29 -4.78 4.40 -0.04
C THR A 29 -3.61 3.79 0.74
N ILE A 30 -2.37 4.24 0.51
CA ILE A 30 -1.21 3.75 1.25
C ILE A 30 -1.35 4.07 2.75
N HIS A 31 -1.77 5.29 3.10
CA HIS A 31 -1.94 5.69 4.49
C HIS A 31 -3.04 4.88 5.21
N GLN A 32 -4.13 4.55 4.52
CA GLN A 32 -5.15 3.63 5.04
C GLN A 32 -4.59 2.22 5.28
N TRP A 33 -3.74 1.73 4.38
CA TRP A 33 -3.10 0.43 4.59
C TRP A 33 -2.10 0.42 5.74
N MET A 34 -1.46 1.56 6.01
CA MET A 34 -0.56 1.75 7.15
C MET A 34 -1.25 1.81 8.52
N GLY A 35 -2.59 1.79 8.60
CA GLY A 35 -3.33 1.87 9.87
C GLY A 35 -4.22 3.11 10.03
N GLY A 36 -4.24 4.01 9.04
CA GLY A 36 -5.17 5.14 9.01
C GLY A 36 -4.93 6.17 10.13
N LYS A 37 -6.02 6.86 10.53
CA LYS A 37 -6.02 8.13 11.31
C LYS A 37 -5.21 8.16 12.61
N ASN A 38 -4.77 7.02 13.15
CA ASN A 38 -3.91 6.95 14.34
C ASN A 38 -2.67 6.11 14.01
N LEU A 39 -1.65 6.75 13.42
CA LEU A 39 -0.31 6.16 13.26
C LEU A 39 0.46 6.16 14.59
N ASP A 40 -0.14 5.62 15.66
CA ASP A 40 0.62 5.32 16.87
C ASP A 40 1.49 4.10 16.58
N ALA A 41 2.81 4.20 16.76
CA ALA A 41 3.70 3.04 16.55
C ALA A 41 3.41 1.86 17.50
N SER A 42 2.65 2.10 18.57
CA SER A 42 2.12 1.05 19.45
C SER A 42 1.09 0.15 18.74
N VAL A 43 0.39 0.68 17.73
CA VAL A 43 -0.67 -0.02 16.97
C VAL A 43 -0.23 -0.35 15.54
N LEU A 44 0.81 0.34 15.02
CA LEU A 44 1.40 0.03 13.72
C LEU A 44 2.10 -1.33 13.74
N ASN A 45 1.37 -2.39 13.38
CA ASN A 45 1.95 -3.70 13.10
C ASN A 45 2.64 -3.75 11.71
N VAL A 46 3.20 -2.62 11.27
CA VAL A 46 3.93 -2.50 10.01
C VAL A 46 5.41 -2.50 10.33
N ALA A 47 6.17 -3.34 9.63
CA ALA A 47 7.60 -3.44 9.84
C ALA A 47 8.32 -2.12 9.50
N GLU A 48 9.32 -1.76 10.30
CA GLU A 48 10.06 -0.49 10.19
C GLU A 48 10.70 -0.32 8.80
N ASP A 49 11.18 -1.41 8.21
CA ASP A 49 11.73 -1.45 6.85
C ASP A 49 10.72 -1.01 5.78
N THR A 50 9.44 -1.38 5.95
CA THR A 50 8.34 -1.03 5.05
C THR A 50 7.97 0.43 5.18
N CYS A 51 7.97 0.97 6.41
CA CYS A 51 7.81 2.41 6.65
C CYS A 51 8.90 3.20 5.91
N LEU A 52 10.16 2.82 6.10
CA LEU A 52 11.31 3.49 5.48
C LEU A 52 11.30 3.36 3.96
N ALA A 53 10.96 2.19 3.42
CA ALA A 53 10.85 1.96 1.97
C ALA A 53 9.76 2.83 1.32
N LEU A 54 8.69 3.12 2.05
CA LEU A 54 7.63 4.04 1.60
C LEU A 54 7.96 5.51 1.84
N GLY A 55 9.10 5.83 2.46
CA GLY A 55 9.54 7.19 2.75
C GLY A 55 8.94 7.79 4.01
N TYR A 56 8.33 6.98 4.87
CA TYR A 56 7.89 7.44 6.19
C TYR A 56 9.11 7.73 7.05
N THR A 57 9.09 8.87 7.74
CA THR A 57 10.18 9.29 8.61
C THR A 57 9.81 9.04 10.06
N ARG A 58 10.70 8.38 10.80
CA ARG A 58 10.52 8.15 12.22
C ARG A 58 10.71 9.46 12.97
N VAL A 59 9.71 9.85 13.75
CA VAL A 59 9.79 11.00 14.66
C VAL A 59 9.80 10.45 16.08
N SER A 60 10.93 10.64 16.75
CA SER A 60 11.02 10.41 18.20
C SER A 60 10.58 11.67 18.91
N THR A 61 9.46 11.60 19.63
CA THR A 61 9.12 12.58 20.66
C THR A 61 9.94 12.27 21.92
N ASP A 62 10.35 13.31 22.67
CA ASP A 62 11.13 13.19 23.91
C ASP A 62 10.42 12.37 25.02
N SER A 63 9.16 11.98 24.81
CA SER A 63 8.45 11.00 25.61
C SER A 63 8.85 9.60 25.17
N ALA A 64 9.71 8.94 25.94
CA ALA A 64 10.44 7.69 25.66
C ALA A 64 9.60 6.44 25.29
N THR A 65 8.31 6.57 25.03
CA THR A 65 7.38 5.47 24.73
C THR A 65 6.58 5.64 23.43
N GLU A 66 6.62 6.80 22.77
CA GLU A 66 5.82 7.05 21.56
C GLU A 66 6.72 7.28 20.35
N VAL A 67 6.84 6.25 19.53
CA VAL A 67 7.38 6.40 18.18
C VAL A 67 6.22 6.85 17.29
N SER A 68 6.40 7.91 16.51
CA SER A 68 5.41 8.34 15.52
C SER A 68 6.04 8.32 14.13
N TRP A 69 5.21 8.06 13.11
CA TRP A 69 5.65 7.99 11.72
C TRP A 69 5.06 9.15 10.93
N LEU A 70 5.93 9.99 10.37
CA LEU A 70 5.51 11.08 9.50
C LEU A 70 5.38 10.58 8.07
N ALA A 71 4.21 10.77 7.47
CA ALA A 71 3.95 10.40 6.09
C ALA A 71 4.73 11.28 5.11
N PRO A 72 5.26 10.70 4.01
CA PRO A 72 5.88 11.46 2.94
C PRO A 72 4.85 12.32 2.20
N SER A 73 5.33 13.30 1.43
CA SER A 73 4.45 13.98 0.46
C SER A 73 3.93 12.99 -0.59
N SER A 74 2.74 13.25 -1.15
CA SER A 74 2.15 12.38 -2.18
C SER A 74 3.04 12.23 -3.42
N ILE A 75 3.73 13.30 -3.81
CA ILE A 75 4.69 13.32 -4.93
C ILE A 75 5.90 12.43 -4.61
N GLN A 76 6.46 12.57 -3.40
CA GLN A 76 7.59 11.75 -2.95
C GLN A 76 7.20 10.26 -2.87
N LEU A 77 6.02 9.95 -2.35
CA LEU A 77 5.50 8.59 -2.28
C LEU A 77 5.37 7.98 -3.69
N ARG A 78 4.80 8.72 -4.65
CA ARG A 78 4.73 8.27 -6.05
C ARG A 78 6.12 8.01 -6.61
N ALA A 79 7.07 8.94 -6.41
CA ALA A 79 8.42 8.80 -6.92
C ALA A 79 9.09 7.53 -6.37
N LEU A 80 8.96 7.27 -5.06
CA LEU A 80 9.48 6.06 -4.41
C LEU A 80 8.83 4.80 -4.97
N LEU A 81 7.50 4.75 -5.07
CA LEU A 81 6.77 3.60 -5.62
C LEU A 81 7.07 3.34 -7.10
N THR A 82 7.38 4.40 -7.85
CA THR A 82 7.78 4.32 -9.27
C THR A 82 9.20 3.78 -9.41
N ALA A 83 10.12 4.18 -8.52
CA ALA A 83 11.50 3.71 -8.48
C ALA A 83 11.63 2.30 -7.88
N MET A 84 10.66 1.88 -7.06
CA MET A 84 10.65 0.59 -6.39
C MET A 84 10.55 -0.57 -7.39
N ASP A 85 11.51 -1.49 -7.32
CA ASP A 85 11.46 -2.69 -8.16
C ASP A 85 10.34 -3.64 -7.73
N ILE A 86 9.96 -4.54 -8.63
CA ILE A 86 8.80 -5.40 -8.41
C ILE A 86 8.93 -6.35 -7.21
N ASN A 87 10.15 -6.74 -6.84
CA ASN A 87 10.38 -7.61 -5.69
C ASN A 87 10.25 -6.81 -4.39
N GLN A 88 10.81 -5.60 -4.32
CA GLN A 88 10.60 -4.69 -3.20
C GLN A 88 9.12 -4.34 -3.05
N PHE A 89 8.42 -4.09 -4.16
CA PHE A 89 6.99 -3.84 -4.14
C PHE A 89 6.21 -5.05 -3.61
N ALA A 90 6.54 -6.26 -4.09
CA ALA A 90 5.94 -7.49 -3.58
C ALA A 90 6.24 -7.73 -2.10
N HIS A 91 7.38 -7.27 -1.61
CA HIS A 91 7.82 -7.48 -0.24
C HIS A 91 7.20 -6.48 0.74
N HIS A 92 7.07 -5.21 0.35
CA HIS A 92 6.62 -4.13 1.22
C HIS A 92 5.14 -3.79 1.03
N VAL A 93 4.69 -3.64 -0.22
CA VAL A 93 3.37 -3.07 -0.52
C VAL A 93 2.27 -4.13 -0.51
N ILE A 94 2.54 -5.32 -1.06
CA ILE A 94 1.53 -6.39 -1.11
C ILE A 94 1.13 -6.88 0.30
N PRO A 95 2.07 -7.18 1.22
CA PRO A 95 1.70 -7.61 2.57
C PRO A 95 0.97 -6.52 3.34
N LEU A 96 1.35 -5.25 3.14
CA LEU A 96 0.68 -4.11 3.73
C LEU A 96 -0.78 -4.02 3.27
N ALA A 97 -1.02 -4.08 1.95
CA ALA A 97 -2.37 -4.11 1.39
C ALA A 97 -3.15 -5.33 1.90
N PHE A 98 -2.51 -6.49 2.01
CA PHE A 98 -3.12 -7.71 2.51
C PHE A 98 -3.57 -7.57 3.96
N GLN A 99 -2.69 -7.12 4.86
CA GLN A 99 -3.01 -6.93 6.27
C GLN A 99 -4.19 -5.97 6.47
N SER A 100 -4.21 -4.87 5.71
CA SER A 100 -5.29 -3.89 5.79
C SER A 100 -6.61 -4.44 5.23
N LEU A 101 -6.59 -5.01 4.03
CA LEU A 101 -7.81 -5.36 3.30
C LEU A 101 -8.37 -6.73 3.70
N HIS A 102 -7.56 -7.66 4.21
CA HIS A 102 -8.02 -9.00 4.59
C HIS A 102 -9.04 -8.98 5.74
N THR A 103 -9.00 -7.95 6.59
CA THR A 103 -10.02 -7.77 7.65
C THR A 103 -11.38 -7.37 7.09
N ILE A 104 -11.41 -6.73 5.91
CA ILE A 104 -12.62 -6.25 5.24
C ILE A 104 -13.11 -7.27 4.21
N TYR A 105 -12.18 -7.94 3.54
CA TYR A 105 -12.41 -8.89 2.44
C TYR A 105 -11.64 -10.20 2.68
N PRO A 106 -12.03 -11.01 3.68
CA PRO A 106 -11.34 -12.26 3.99
C PRO A 106 -11.39 -13.25 2.82
N GLU A 107 -12.42 -13.18 1.98
CA GLU A 107 -12.61 -14.04 0.82
C GLU A 107 -11.57 -13.81 -0.30
N TRP A 108 -10.86 -12.67 -0.30
CA TRP A 108 -9.82 -12.41 -1.31
C TRP A 108 -8.58 -13.29 -1.13
N TYR A 109 -8.48 -13.99 0.01
CA TYR A 109 -7.42 -14.96 0.28
C TYR A 109 -7.76 -16.39 -0.19
N GLU A 110 -8.96 -16.64 -0.72
CA GLU A 110 -9.28 -17.97 -1.25
C GLU A 110 -8.40 -18.31 -2.47
N GLY A 111 -7.30 -19.02 -2.23
CA GLY A 111 -6.31 -19.43 -3.23
C GLY A 111 -5.16 -18.44 -3.41
N VAL A 112 -4.75 -18.19 -4.65
CA VAL A 112 -3.59 -17.33 -5.01
C VAL A 112 -3.99 -16.01 -5.67
N THR A 113 -5.23 -15.56 -5.46
CA THR A 113 -5.89 -14.52 -6.27
C THR A 113 -5.92 -13.12 -5.66
N PHE A 114 -5.41 -12.92 -4.44
CA PHE A 114 -5.42 -11.62 -3.76
C PHE A 114 -4.96 -10.46 -4.65
N ASN A 115 -3.82 -10.61 -5.35
CA ASN A 115 -3.30 -9.56 -6.23
C ASN A 115 -4.25 -9.22 -7.38
N ALA A 116 -5.02 -10.18 -7.88
CA ALA A 116 -6.02 -9.94 -8.93
C ALA A 116 -7.23 -9.16 -8.39
N HIS A 117 -7.70 -9.50 -7.18
CA HIS A 117 -8.75 -8.74 -6.49
C HIS A 117 -8.28 -7.31 -6.17
N LEU A 118 -7.05 -7.16 -5.67
CA LEU A 118 -6.44 -5.87 -5.38
C LEU A 118 -6.33 -4.98 -6.63
N ALA A 119 -5.85 -5.53 -7.75
CA ALA A 119 -5.79 -4.79 -9.01
C ALA A 119 -7.19 -4.30 -9.46
N ASN A 120 -8.21 -5.15 -9.35
CA ASN A 120 -9.59 -4.76 -9.66
C ASN A 120 -10.15 -3.71 -8.70
N TYR A 121 -9.83 -3.81 -7.41
CA TYR A 121 -10.19 -2.82 -6.40
C TYR A 121 -9.60 -1.44 -6.72
N LEU A 122 -8.32 -1.36 -7.06
CA LEU A 122 -7.63 -0.12 -7.43
C LEU A 122 -8.25 0.53 -8.68
N ARG A 123 -8.60 -0.27 -9.70
CA ARG A 123 -9.31 0.22 -10.89
C ARG A 123 -10.69 0.78 -10.56
N ARG A 124 -11.44 0.11 -9.67
CA ARG A 124 -12.75 0.59 -9.21
C ARG A 124 -12.62 1.90 -8.43
N LEU A 125 -11.60 2.02 -7.58
CA LEU A 125 -11.31 3.24 -6.82
C LEU A 125 -11.00 4.42 -7.75
N ARG A 126 -10.23 4.17 -8.82
CA ARG A 126 -10.00 5.16 -9.89
C ARG A 126 -11.30 5.55 -10.62
N ALA A 127 -12.12 4.55 -10.99
CA ALA A 127 -13.33 4.78 -11.78
C ALA A 127 -14.40 5.55 -10.98
N SER A 128 -14.64 5.18 -9.71
CA SER A 128 -15.67 5.79 -8.88
C SER A 128 -15.44 7.28 -8.61
N ARG A 129 -14.17 7.72 -8.55
CA ARG A 129 -13.82 9.14 -8.39
C ARG A 129 -13.84 9.94 -9.68
N THR A 130 -13.76 9.26 -10.83
CA THR A 130 -13.95 9.92 -12.13
C THR A 130 -15.42 10.32 -12.30
N THR A 131 -16.36 9.49 -11.82
CA THR A 131 -17.80 9.74 -11.89
C THR A 131 -18.30 10.79 -10.90
N GLN A 132 -17.56 11.08 -9.83
CA GLN A 132 -17.94 12.12 -8.86
C GLN A 132 -17.50 13.55 -9.27
N ASN A 133 -16.65 13.67 -10.28
CA ASN A 133 -16.13 14.95 -10.79
C ASN A 133 -16.65 15.29 -12.21
N ALA A 134 -17.68 14.58 -12.69
CA ALA A 134 -18.35 14.81 -13.97
C ALA A 134 -19.79 15.27 -13.73
#